data_AF-A0A1G1P7V2-F1
#
_entry.id   AF-A0A1G1P7V2-F1
#
_cell.length_a   1.000
_cell.length_b   1.000
_cell.length_c   1.000
_cell.angle_alpha   90.00
_cell.angle_beta   90.00
_cell.angle_gamma   90.00
#
_symmetry.space_group_name_H-M   'P 1'
#
loop_
_entity.id
_entity.type
_entity.pdbx_description
1 polymer ?
#
loop_
_entity_poly.entity_id
_entity_poly.type
_entity_poly.pdbx_seq_one_letter_code
_entity_poly.pdbx_strand_id
1 'polypeptide(L)'
;MIYDILKFLHVIGFAFMSVPLFNLIIVNERALMGSKFIYPVDRYMENIIRGGVARCFVFQATVLITGVFLLILGPLGIEALWRNWVILVKTLILFALMGLLTYVHLKVQSQIEALIAPLSVDSPLPEGLVERLKPYRLRRKKLATFCLFLVITAIILGLQVYGAFHPLLNIGLIALAALFARRANKTAVRFGWF
;
A
#
# COMPACT_ATOMS: atom_id res chain seq x y z
N MET A 1 -28.04 10.35 -7.60
CA MET A 1 -27.17 11.38 -6.98
C MET A 1 -26.35 10.84 -5.81
N ILE A 2 -26.93 10.53 -4.64
CA ILE A 2 -26.16 10.05 -3.47
C ILE A 2 -25.38 8.76 -3.79
N TYR A 3 -26.05 7.81 -4.43
CA TYR A 3 -25.43 6.55 -4.85
C TYR A 3 -24.24 6.76 -5.81
N ASP A 4 -24.34 7.71 -6.74
CA ASP A 4 -23.28 8.02 -7.71
C ASP A 4 -22.09 8.72 -7.05
N ILE A 5 -22.35 9.61 -6.08
CA ILE A 5 -21.32 10.23 -5.25
C ILE A 5 -20.57 9.16 -4.45
N LEU A 6 -21.29 8.21 -3.84
CA LEU A 6 -20.67 7.10 -3.11
C LEU A 6 -19.80 6.24 -4.03
N LYS A 7 -20.28 5.91 -5.23
CA LYS A 7 -19.48 5.19 -6.23
C LYS A 7 -18.21 5.95 -6.59
N PHE A 8 -18.32 7.24 -6.87
CA PHE A 8 -17.17 8.08 -7.19
C PHE A 8 -16.15 8.09 -6.06
N LEU A 9 -16.58 8.35 -4.82
CA LEU A 9 -15.71 8.35 -3.64
C LEU A 9 -15.06 6.98 -3.39
N HIS A 10 -15.81 5.90 -3.61
CA HIS A 10 -15.30 4.54 -3.45
C HIS A 10 -14.18 4.24 -4.46
N VAL A 11 -14.39 4.58 -5.73
CA VAL A 11 -13.42 4.34 -6.80
C VAL A 11 -12.18 5.23 -6.65
N ILE A 12 -12.34 6.52 -6.37
CA ILE A 12 -11.20 7.42 -6.20
C ILE A 12 -10.40 7.07 -4.93
N GLY A 13 -11.06 6.59 -3.87
CA GLY A 13 -10.41 6.08 -2.68
C GLY A 13 -9.42 4.96 -3.00
N PHE A 14 -9.82 3.98 -3.82
CA PHE A 14 -8.92 2.93 -4.30
C PHE A 14 -7.77 3.48 -5.16
N ALA A 15 -8.02 4.46 -6.02
CA ALA A 15 -6.95 5.07 -6.84
C ALA A 15 -5.89 5.77 -5.97
N PHE A 16 -6.32 6.50 -4.95
CA PHE A 16 -5.41 7.18 -4.01
C PHE A 16 -4.73 6.24 -3.01
N MET A 17 -5.23 5.01 -2.82
CA MET A 17 -4.52 3.95 -2.10
C MET A 17 -3.26 3.44 -2.82
N SER A 18 -2.83 4.07 -3.92
CA SER A 18 -1.55 3.83 -4.61
C SER A 18 -0.31 4.34 -3.86
N VAL A 19 -0.46 4.93 -2.67
CA VAL A 19 0.65 5.35 -1.78
C VAL A 19 1.77 4.29 -1.60
N PRO A 20 1.50 2.97 -1.47
CA PRO A 20 2.56 1.96 -1.40
C PRO A 20 3.48 1.94 -2.63
N LEU A 21 2.97 2.22 -3.83
CA LEU A 21 3.77 2.31 -5.05
C LEU A 21 4.77 3.47 -4.96
N PHE A 22 4.29 4.67 -4.62
CA PHE A 22 5.16 5.84 -4.49
C PHE A 22 6.20 5.67 -3.38
N ASN A 23 5.83 5.05 -2.26
CA ASN A 23 6.79 4.72 -1.20
C ASN A 23 7.88 3.75 -1.69
N LEU A 24 7.55 2.76 -2.54
CA LEU A 24 8.55 1.86 -3.12
C LEU A 24 9.47 2.58 -4.10
N ILE A 25 8.95 3.50 -4.90
CA ILE A 25 9.73 4.33 -5.82
C ILE A 25 10.76 5.16 -5.02
N ILE A 26 10.30 5.91 -4.01
CA ILE A 26 11.17 6.75 -3.16
C ILE A 26 12.28 5.92 -2.49
N VAL A 27 11.94 4.73 -1.97
CA VAL A 27 12.93 3.84 -1.33
C VAL A 27 13.95 3.29 -2.33
N ASN A 28 13.55 3.08 -3.59
CA ASN A 28 14.48 2.65 -4.64
C ASN A 28 15.37 3.79 -5.13
N GLU A 29 14.84 5.01 -5.21
CA GLU A 29 15.63 6.19 -5.55
C GLU A 29 16.74 6.47 -4.52
N ARG A 30 16.53 6.12 -3.25
CA ARG A 30 17.61 6.12 -2.24
C ARG A 30 18.86 5.39 -2.71
N ALA A 31 18.73 4.29 -3.45
CA ALA A 31 19.88 3.53 -3.93
C ALA A 31 20.78 4.33 -4.88
N LEU A 32 20.24 5.38 -5.51
CA LEU A 32 21.01 6.30 -6.36
C LEU A 32 21.92 7.23 -5.55
N MET A 33 21.67 7.38 -4.25
CA MET A 33 22.44 8.26 -3.35
C MET A 33 23.65 7.55 -2.70
N GLY A 34 23.91 6.30 -3.07
CA GLY A 34 25.01 5.48 -2.54
C GLY A 34 24.62 4.62 -1.34
N SER A 35 25.58 3.86 -0.83
CA SER A 35 25.38 2.89 0.26
C SER A 35 25.56 3.48 1.66
N LYS A 36 26.09 4.70 1.76
CA LYS A 36 26.35 5.38 3.03
C LYS A 36 25.06 5.98 3.58
N PHE A 37 24.90 5.89 4.90
CA PHE A 37 23.82 6.57 5.59
C PHE A 37 24.17 8.04 5.76
N ILE A 38 23.27 8.94 5.35
CA ILE A 38 23.44 10.38 5.42
C ILE A 38 22.24 10.94 6.18
N TYR A 39 22.43 11.33 7.44
CA TYR A 39 21.32 11.61 8.36
C TYR A 39 20.23 12.56 7.80
N PRO A 40 20.55 13.76 7.26
CA PRO A 40 19.51 14.67 6.75
C PRO A 40 18.68 14.05 5.63
N VAL A 41 19.34 13.35 4.71
CA VAL A 41 18.71 12.70 3.54
C VAL A 41 17.88 11.51 3.99
N ASP A 42 18.48 10.64 4.82
CA ASP A 42 17.81 9.46 5.32
C ASP A 42 16.58 9.82 6.15
N ARG A 43 16.71 10.80 7.06
CA ARG A 43 15.62 11.29 7.90
C ARG A 43 14.48 11.88 7.06
N TYR A 44 14.80 12.68 6.04
CA TYR A 44 13.82 13.23 5.12
C TYR A 44 13.01 12.14 4.41
N MET A 45 13.70 11.14 3.83
CA MET A 45 13.03 10.02 3.16
C MET A 45 12.15 9.20 4.13
N GLU A 46 12.64 8.92 5.34
CA GLU A 46 11.84 8.21 6.34
C GLU A 46 10.59 8.99 6.76
N ASN A 47 10.68 10.31 6.86
CA ASN A 47 9.53 11.17 7.17
C ASN A 47 8.46 11.15 6.06
N ILE A 48 8.88 11.16 4.78
CA ILE A 48 7.94 11.04 3.65
C ILE A 48 7.18 9.71 3.72
N ILE A 49 7.90 8.61 3.90
CA ILE A 49 7.31 7.26 3.96
C ILE A 49 6.36 7.15 5.16
N ARG A 50 6.76 7.69 6.32
CA ARG A 50 5.94 7.73 7.54
C ARG A 50 4.65 8.52 7.33
N GLY A 51 4.74 9.69 6.68
CA GLY A 51 3.58 10.54 6.39
C GLY A 51 2.52 9.87 5.50
N GLY A 52 2.93 8.90 4.67
CA GLY A 52 2.00 8.12 3.84
C GLY A 52 1.02 7.24 4.62
N VAL A 53 1.36 6.82 5.85
CA VAL A 53 0.54 5.89 6.64
C VAL A 53 -0.84 6.47 6.98
N ALA A 54 -0.88 7.71 7.49
CA ALA A 54 -2.14 8.36 7.87
C ALA A 54 -3.09 8.48 6.68
N ARG A 55 -2.55 8.83 5.50
CA ARG A 55 -3.32 8.94 4.25
C ARG A 55 -3.91 7.59 3.84
N CYS A 56 -3.13 6.52 3.92
CA CYS A 56 -3.63 5.17 3.64
C CYS A 56 -4.80 4.76 4.56
N PHE A 57 -4.73 5.05 5.86
CA PHE A 57 -5.83 4.77 6.77
C PHE A 57 -7.10 5.54 6.40
N VAL A 58 -6.96 6.83 6.08
CA VAL A 58 -8.09 7.65 5.62
C VAL A 58 -8.72 7.04 4.37
N PHE A 59 -7.93 6.70 3.35
CA PHE A 59 -8.47 6.10 2.13
C PHE A 59 -9.10 4.72 2.36
N GLN A 60 -8.49 3.87 3.19
CA GLN A 60 -9.05 2.56 3.55
C GLN A 60 -10.38 2.71 4.29
N ALA A 61 -10.49 3.66 5.22
CA ALA A 61 -11.73 3.97 5.92
C ALA A 61 -12.79 4.51 4.95
N THR A 62 -12.43 5.44 4.06
CA THR A 62 -13.33 5.95 3.02
C THR A 62 -13.86 4.83 2.15
N VAL A 63 -12.99 3.93 1.67
CA VAL A 63 -13.39 2.78 0.83
C VAL A 63 -14.29 1.82 1.59
N LEU A 64 -14.00 1.54 2.86
CA LEU A 64 -14.84 0.68 3.71
C LEU A 64 -16.24 1.29 3.88
N ILE A 65 -16.29 2.54 4.34
CA ILE A 65 -17.55 3.25 4.64
C ILE A 65 -18.39 3.37 3.37
N THR A 66 -17.81 3.86 2.28
CA THR A 66 -18.51 3.99 1.00
C THR A 66 -18.93 2.63 0.45
N GLY A 67 -18.12 1.58 0.61
CA GLY A 67 -18.45 0.22 0.19
C GLY A 67 -19.67 -0.33 0.93
N VAL A 68 -19.73 -0.17 2.25
CA VAL A 68 -20.88 -0.57 3.06
C VAL A 68 -22.15 0.20 2.63
N PHE A 69 -22.06 1.53 2.49
CA PHE A 69 -23.21 2.32 2.05
C PHE A 69 -23.68 1.98 0.63
N LEU A 70 -22.76 1.62 -0.28
CA LEU A 70 -23.12 1.15 -1.62
C LEU A 70 -23.90 -0.17 -1.60
N LEU A 71 -23.66 -1.03 -0.61
CA LEU A 71 -24.43 -2.27 -0.43
C LEU A 71 -25.79 -2.03 0.23
N ILE A 72 -25.87 -1.08 1.17
CA ILE A 72 -27.14 -0.74 1.85
C ILE A 72 -28.09 0.01 0.90
N LEU A 73 -27.58 0.99 0.15
CA LEU A 73 -28.39 1.86 -0.70
C LEU A 73 -28.47 1.40 -2.16
N GLY A 74 -27.66 0.41 -2.54
CA GLY A 74 -27.57 -0.09 -3.90
C GLY A 74 -28.40 -1.35 -4.14
N PRO A 75 -28.51 -1.77 -5.41
CA PRO A 75 -29.35 -2.90 -5.82
C PRO A 75 -28.81 -4.27 -5.40
N LEU A 76 -27.54 -4.37 -4.99
CA LEU A 76 -26.91 -5.64 -4.61
C LEU A 76 -27.30 -6.10 -3.20
N GLY A 77 -27.65 -5.17 -2.30
CA GLY A 77 -27.96 -5.47 -0.90
C GLY A 77 -26.74 -5.86 -0.06
N ILE A 78 -26.89 -5.78 1.27
CA ILE A 78 -25.83 -6.14 2.24
C ILE A 78 -25.50 -7.64 2.21
N GLU A 79 -26.46 -8.50 1.84
CA GLU A 79 -26.26 -9.95 1.71
C GLU A 79 -25.20 -10.33 0.67
N ALA A 80 -24.91 -9.42 -0.27
CA ALA A 80 -23.87 -9.62 -1.26
C ALA A 80 -22.47 -9.77 -0.63
N LEU A 81 -22.26 -9.34 0.61
CA LEU A 81 -21.01 -9.56 1.36
C LEU A 81 -20.64 -11.05 1.48
N TRP A 82 -21.63 -11.94 1.54
CA TRP A 82 -21.43 -13.38 1.73
C TRP A 82 -21.90 -14.21 0.54
N ARG A 83 -22.86 -13.71 -0.26
CA ARG A 83 -23.36 -14.41 -1.45
C ARG A 83 -22.50 -14.19 -2.69
N ASN A 84 -21.80 -13.05 -2.78
CA ASN A 84 -20.94 -12.75 -3.92
C ASN A 84 -19.46 -12.91 -3.53
N TRP A 85 -18.79 -13.90 -4.11
CA TRP A 85 -17.40 -14.21 -3.79
C TRP A 85 -16.44 -13.05 -4.11
N VAL A 86 -16.72 -12.23 -5.14
CA VAL A 86 -15.88 -11.08 -5.53
C VAL A 86 -15.94 -10.02 -4.44
N ILE A 87 -17.14 -9.72 -3.95
CA ILE A 87 -17.35 -8.73 -2.88
C ILE A 87 -16.75 -9.25 -1.57
N LEU A 88 -16.98 -10.52 -1.24
CA LEU A 88 -16.38 -11.16 -0.08
C LEU A 88 -14.85 -11.04 -0.09
N VAL A 89 -14.20 -11.46 -1.17
CA VAL A 89 -12.73 -11.43 -1.29
C VAL A 89 -12.21 -9.99 -1.24
N LYS A 90 -12.87 -9.02 -1.89
CA LYS A 90 -12.47 -7.60 -1.79
C LYS A 90 -12.53 -7.08 -0.35
N THR A 91 -13.58 -7.43 0.38
CA THR A 91 -13.74 -7.05 1.79
C THR A 91 -12.63 -7.67 2.64
N LEU A 92 -12.32 -8.95 2.44
CA LEU A 92 -11.21 -9.62 3.13
C LEU A 92 -9.85 -8.97 2.79
N ILE A 93 -9.61 -8.62 1.52
CA ILE A 93 -8.40 -7.91 1.10
C ILE A 93 -8.31 -6.55 1.79
N LEU A 94 -9.41 -5.81 1.90
CA LEU A 94 -9.41 -4.51 2.58
C LEU A 94 -9.04 -4.63 4.06
N PHE A 95 -9.61 -5.60 4.78
CA PHE A 95 -9.22 -5.87 6.17
C PHE A 95 -7.77 -6.34 6.29
N ALA A 96 -7.28 -7.16 5.35
CA ALA A 96 -5.87 -7.54 5.31
C ALA A 96 -4.97 -6.31 5.10
N LEU A 97 -5.32 -5.40 4.18
CA LEU A 97 -4.60 -4.14 3.95
C LEU A 97 -4.56 -3.25 5.20
N MET A 98 -5.67 -3.14 5.93
CA MET A 98 -5.73 -2.43 7.21
C MET A 98 -4.82 -3.08 8.25
N GLY A 99 -4.89 -4.41 8.40
CA GLY A 99 -4.03 -5.16 9.34
C GLY A 99 -2.54 -5.02 9.03
N LEU A 100 -2.17 -5.11 7.75
CA LEU A 100 -0.80 -4.91 7.30
C LEU A 100 -0.30 -3.49 7.61
N LEU A 101 -1.12 -2.47 7.33
CA LEU A 101 -0.75 -1.08 7.59
C LEU A 101 -0.55 -0.84 9.09
N THR A 102 -1.47 -1.35 9.93
CA THR A 102 -1.36 -1.30 11.39
C THR A 102 -0.07 -1.96 11.88
N TYR A 103 0.24 -3.16 11.39
CA TYR A 103 1.48 -3.86 11.74
C TYR A 103 2.74 -3.08 11.34
N VAL A 104 2.77 -2.54 10.11
CA VAL A 104 3.89 -1.74 9.63
C VAL A 104 4.07 -0.50 10.50
N HIS A 105 2.98 0.19 10.83
CA HIS A 105 3.04 1.43 11.61
C HIS A 105 3.47 1.19 13.06
N LEU A 106 2.80 0.27 13.75
CA LEU A 106 3.01 0.08 15.19
C LEU A 106 4.29 -0.67 15.52
N LYS A 107 4.75 -1.58 14.64
CA LYS A 107 5.92 -2.42 14.91
C LYS A 107 7.14 -2.05 14.07
N VAL A 108 7.01 -2.01 12.75
CA VAL A 108 8.20 -1.85 11.88
C VAL A 108 8.66 -0.40 11.86
N GLN A 109 7.74 0.55 11.70
CA GLN A 109 8.04 1.98 11.63
C GLN A 109 8.50 2.54 12.98
N SER A 110 7.90 2.09 14.09
CA SER A 110 8.33 2.49 15.44
C SER A 110 9.76 2.06 15.75
N GLN A 111 10.16 0.85 15.33
CA GLN A 111 11.53 0.37 15.49
C GLN A 111 12.54 1.15 14.64
N ILE A 112 12.16 1.55 13.42
CA ILE A 112 12.99 2.45 12.59
C ILE A 112 13.14 3.82 13.27
N GLU A 113 12.04 4.37 13.78
CA GLU A 113 12.05 5.67 14.46
C GLU A 113 12.93 5.65 15.71
N ALA A 114 12.84 4.59 16.53
CA ALA A 114 13.64 4.44 17.74
C ALA A 114 15.16 4.42 17.46
N LEU A 115 15.58 3.94 16.28
CA LEU A 115 16.99 3.93 15.87
C LEU A 115 17.47 5.27 15.31
N ILE A 116 16.59 6.07 14.69
CA ILE A 116 16.95 7.30 13.97
C ILE A 116 16.72 8.55 14.81
N ALA A 117 15.67 8.57 15.65
CA ALA A 117 15.28 9.74 16.44
C ALA A 117 16.39 10.29 17.36
N PRO A 118 17.27 9.48 17.98
CA PRO A 118 18.35 9.99 18.83
C PRO A 118 19.50 10.66 18.07
N LEU A 119 19.56 10.52 16.74
CA LEU A 119 20.67 11.03 15.93
C LEU A 119 20.49 12.52 15.63
N SER A 120 21.60 13.26 15.57
CA SER A 120 21.66 14.65 15.10
C SER A 120 22.67 14.80 13.96
N VAL A 121 22.68 15.98 13.32
CA VAL A 121 23.62 16.29 12.23
C VAL A 121 25.06 16.25 12.72
N ASP A 122 25.30 16.68 13.96
CA ASP A 122 26.65 16.86 14.52
C ASP A 122 27.14 15.65 15.33
N SER A 123 26.26 14.67 15.59
CA SER A 123 26.61 13.48 16.35
C SER A 123 27.28 12.42 15.44
N PRO A 124 28.37 11.77 15.89
CA PRO A 124 28.94 10.63 15.16
C PRO A 124 27.90 9.50 15.06
N LEU A 125 27.86 8.84 13.90
CA LEU A 125 26.94 7.73 13.68
C LEU A 125 27.32 6.55 14.60
N PRO A 126 26.37 6.02 15.40
CA PRO A 126 26.64 4.86 16.24
C PRO A 126 27.11 3.66 15.42
N GLU A 127 28.07 2.92 15.94
CA GLU A 127 28.59 1.71 15.31
C GLU A 127 27.47 0.68 15.08
N GLY A 128 27.44 0.09 13.89
CA GLY A 128 26.43 -0.91 13.51
C GLY A 128 25.00 -0.38 13.32
N LEU A 129 24.77 0.94 13.33
CA LEU A 129 23.42 1.52 13.09
C LEU A 129 22.79 1.00 11.78
N VAL A 130 23.57 1.03 10.69
CA VAL A 130 23.09 0.61 9.36
C VAL A 130 22.68 -0.86 9.37
N GLU A 131 23.43 -1.71 10.07
CA GLU A 131 23.15 -3.14 10.18
C GLU A 131 21.86 -3.41 10.96
N ARG A 132 21.62 -2.65 12.04
CA ARG A 132 20.39 -2.73 12.84
C ARG A 132 19.17 -2.20 12.07
N LEU A 133 19.37 -1.21 11.20
CA LEU A 133 18.30 -0.53 10.47
C LEU A 133 17.85 -1.29 9.19
N LYS A 134 18.80 -1.92 8.51
CA LYS A 134 18.59 -2.69 7.27
C LYS A 134 17.46 -3.73 7.36
N PRO A 135 17.34 -4.61 8.37
CA PRO A 135 16.29 -5.63 8.41
C PRO A 135 14.89 -5.01 8.48
N TYR A 136 14.70 -3.93 9.25
CA TYR A 136 13.41 -3.24 9.35
C TYR A 136 13.01 -2.56 8.06
N ARG A 137 13.96 -1.86 7.41
CA ARG A 137 13.74 -1.24 6.09
C ARG A 137 13.35 -2.29 5.04
N LEU A 138 14.06 -3.43 4.99
CA LEU A 138 13.76 -4.53 4.08
C LEU A 138 12.38 -5.15 4.36
N ARG A 139 12.03 -5.35 5.64
CA ARG A 139 10.71 -5.87 6.03
C ARG A 139 9.58 -4.93 5.61
N ARG A 140 9.72 -3.63 5.87
CA ARG A 140 8.76 -2.61 5.40
C ARG A 140 8.60 -2.63 3.89
N LYS A 141 9.72 -2.72 3.15
CA LYS A 141 9.72 -2.78 1.68
C LYS A 141 8.96 -4.00 1.15
N LYS A 142 9.19 -5.19 1.74
CA LYS A 142 8.46 -6.43 1.41
C LYS A 142 6.95 -6.30 1.70
N LEU A 143 6.59 -5.74 2.85
CA LEU A 143 5.19 -5.54 3.23
C LEU A 143 4.49 -4.52 2.32
N ALA A 144 5.15 -3.42 1.98
CA ALA A 144 4.63 -2.44 1.01
C ALA A 144 4.42 -3.06 -0.38
N THR A 145 5.31 -3.96 -0.80
CA THR A 145 5.18 -4.74 -2.04
C THR A 145 3.92 -5.61 -2.02
N PHE A 146 3.70 -6.31 -0.92
CA PHE A 146 2.52 -7.15 -0.76
C PHE A 146 1.23 -6.32 -0.68
N CYS A 147 1.25 -5.18 0.04
CA CYS A 147 0.15 -4.22 0.03
C CYS A 147 -0.18 -3.74 -1.39
N LEU A 148 0.82 -3.37 -2.19
CA LEU A 148 0.61 -2.94 -3.57
C LEU A 148 -0.06 -4.03 -4.41
N PHE A 149 0.41 -5.28 -4.29
CA PHE A 149 -0.22 -6.42 -4.96
C PHE A 149 -1.69 -6.59 -4.57
N LEU A 150 -1.99 -6.50 -3.26
CA LEU A 150 -3.36 -6.61 -2.75
C LEU A 150 -4.26 -5.47 -3.25
N VAL A 151 -3.77 -4.22 -3.28
CA VAL A 151 -4.51 -3.07 -3.81
C VAL A 151 -4.87 -3.28 -5.29
N ILE A 152 -3.91 -3.67 -6.12
CA ILE A 152 -4.16 -3.91 -7.56
C ILE A 152 -5.14 -5.07 -7.74
N THR A 153 -4.99 -6.15 -6.96
CA THR A 153 -5.91 -7.29 -6.98
C THR A 153 -7.34 -6.85 -6.61
N ALA A 154 -7.50 -6.03 -5.57
CA ALA A 154 -8.81 -5.50 -5.18
C ALA A 154 -9.43 -4.62 -6.28
N ILE A 155 -8.63 -3.88 -7.05
CA ILE A 155 -9.10 -3.09 -8.20
C ILE A 155 -9.56 -4.03 -9.33
N ILE A 156 -8.75 -5.03 -9.71
CA ILE A 156 -9.10 -6.02 -10.76
C ILE A 156 -10.42 -6.74 -10.41
N LEU A 157 -10.57 -7.18 -9.17
CA LEU A 157 -11.82 -7.79 -8.70
C LEU A 157 -12.98 -6.79 -8.72
N GLY A 158 -12.74 -5.51 -8.44
CA GLY A 158 -13.76 -4.46 -8.53
C GLY A 158 -14.37 -4.33 -9.92
N LEU A 159 -13.56 -4.46 -10.97
CA LEU A 159 -14.04 -4.43 -12.36
C LEU A 159 -14.98 -5.60 -12.66
N GLN A 160 -14.79 -6.74 -12.00
CA GLN A 160 -15.57 -7.96 -12.22
C GLN A 160 -16.95 -7.95 -11.55
N VAL A 161 -17.24 -6.95 -10.70
CA VAL A 161 -18.57 -6.82 -10.07
C VAL A 161 -19.64 -6.50 -11.12
N TYR A 162 -19.30 -5.74 -12.16
CA TYR A 162 -20.25 -5.32 -13.21
C TYR A 162 -20.14 -6.13 -14.51
N GLY A 163 -19.00 -6.78 -14.75
CA GLY A 163 -18.80 -7.66 -15.90
C GLY A 163 -17.65 -8.62 -15.65
N ALA A 164 -17.96 -9.92 -15.60
CA ALA A 164 -16.95 -10.94 -15.34
C ALA A 164 -15.96 -11.06 -16.51
N PHE A 165 -14.67 -11.06 -16.21
CA PHE A 165 -13.65 -11.39 -17.19
C PHE A 165 -13.58 -12.89 -17.41
N HIS A 166 -13.09 -13.28 -18.58
CA HIS A 166 -12.71 -14.67 -18.82
C HIS A 166 -11.68 -15.12 -17.76
N PRO A 167 -11.79 -16.34 -17.19
CA PRO A 167 -10.91 -16.80 -16.11
C PRO A 167 -9.41 -16.69 -16.42
N LEU A 168 -9.01 -17.01 -17.66
CA LEU A 168 -7.62 -16.87 -18.11
C LEU A 168 -7.12 -15.41 -18.07
N LEU A 169 -7.97 -14.46 -18.47
CA LEU A 169 -7.64 -13.04 -18.40
C LEU A 169 -7.49 -12.59 -16.94
N ASN A 170 -8.39 -13.03 -16.06
CA ASN A 170 -8.31 -12.71 -14.63
C ASN A 170 -7.00 -13.23 -14.01
N ILE A 171 -6.65 -14.49 -14.27
CA ILE A 171 -5.38 -15.08 -13.82
C ILE A 171 -4.19 -14.28 -14.38
N GLY A 172 -4.22 -13.94 -15.68
CA GLY A 172 -3.18 -13.13 -16.32
C GLY A 172 -3.02 -11.75 -15.67
N LEU A 173 -4.11 -11.05 -15.37
CA LEU A 173 -4.09 -9.75 -14.73
C LEU A 173 -3.54 -9.81 -13.29
N ILE A 174 -3.93 -10.83 -12.51
CA ILE A 174 -3.42 -11.04 -11.15
C ILE A 174 -1.92 -11.38 -11.20
N ALA A 175 -1.49 -12.22 -12.16
CA ALA A 175 -0.07 -12.53 -12.35
C ALA A 175 0.74 -11.27 -12.73
N LEU A 176 0.22 -10.44 -13.64
CA LEU A 176 0.83 -9.16 -14.00
C LEU A 176 0.90 -8.21 -12.80
N ALA A 177 -0.14 -8.15 -11.96
CA ALA A 177 -0.12 -7.36 -10.73
C ALA A 177 1.00 -7.82 -9.77
N ALA A 178 1.19 -9.14 -9.62
CA ALA A 178 2.26 -9.70 -8.80
C ALA A 178 3.65 -9.39 -9.38
N LEU A 179 3.82 -9.53 -10.69
CA LEU A 179 5.06 -9.19 -11.39
C LEU A 179 5.39 -7.70 -11.26
N PHE A 180 4.40 -6.84 -11.47
CA PHE A 180 4.54 -5.39 -11.32
C PHE A 180 4.95 -5.01 -9.91
N ALA A 181 4.25 -5.50 -8.88
CA ALA A 181 4.59 -5.22 -7.49
C ALA A 181 6.03 -5.68 -7.16
N ARG A 182 6.40 -6.89 -7.60
CA ARG A 182 7.76 -7.42 -7.42
C ARG A 182 8.82 -6.56 -8.13
N ARG A 183 8.53 -6.08 -9.33
CA ARG A 183 9.42 -5.20 -10.09
C ARG A 183 9.56 -3.84 -9.42
N ALA A 184 8.46 -3.22 -9.01
CA ALA A 184 8.45 -1.96 -8.27
C ALA A 184 9.27 -2.04 -6.97
N ASN A 185 9.43 -3.22 -6.38
CA ASN A 185 10.32 -3.45 -5.25
C ASN A 185 11.80 -3.60 -5.64
N LYS A 186 12.13 -4.19 -6.78
CA LYS A 186 13.52 -4.51 -7.15
C LYS A 186 14.21 -3.41 -7.95
N THR A 187 13.47 -2.68 -8.77
CA THR A 187 14.01 -1.74 -9.73
C THR A 187 13.30 -0.39 -9.62
N ALA A 188 14.04 0.69 -9.82
CA ALA A 188 13.44 2.03 -9.92
C ALA A 188 12.51 2.09 -11.16
N VAL A 189 11.24 2.39 -10.94
CA VAL A 189 10.22 2.45 -11.99
C VAL A 189 10.22 3.85 -12.61
N ARG A 190 11.22 4.14 -13.45
CA ARG A 190 11.48 5.50 -13.97
C ARG A 190 10.29 6.14 -14.69
N PHE A 191 9.49 5.35 -15.38
CA PHE A 191 8.33 5.84 -16.16
C PHE A 191 6.98 5.54 -15.50
N GLY A 192 6.97 5.03 -14.26
CA GLY A 192 5.74 4.61 -13.58
C GLY A 192 5.07 3.33 -14.14
N TRP A 193 5.54 2.81 -15.28
CA TRP A 193 5.14 1.56 -15.91
C TRP A 193 6.28 0.54 -15.91
N PHE A 194 5.98 -0.74 -16.24
CA PHE A 194 6.96 -1.85 -16.30
C PHE A 194 8.31 -1.38 -16.85
#